data_AF-A0A5E4M509-F1
#
_entry.id   AF-A0A5E4M509-F1
#
_cell.length_a   1.000
_cell.length_b   1.000
_cell.length_c   1.000
_cell.angle_alpha   90.00
_cell.angle_beta   90.00
_cell.angle_gamma   90.00
#
_symmetry.space_group_name_H-M   'P 1'
#
loop_
_entity.id
_entity.type
_entity.pdbx_description
1 polymer ?
#
loop_
_entity_poly.entity_id
_entity_poly.type
_entity_poly.pdbx_seq_one_letter_code
_entity_poly.pdbx_strand_id
1 'polypeptide(L)'
;MRSEDCIRSCCEYVDEQFRAYFAEESGVIRKNIVDNRVHCCLYFIPGHCHSLRPVDVEFMLSIHEKVNVIPIISKADMLTEKEKARVKQRIKDSIKEHEIKVYQLPDCDSDEDEDFKQQDKELKSCLPFAVVGSNTILEVNGKKMRGRQYDWGLVEVDNPAHSDFTKLRNMLISTHMHDLKEVTEDVHYENFRTQLISKISQQAFKDRGKLKRDSIPKLPPALDETDILLIQKEEEIRRMQDVLVQMQEKLKTNNEKSNHNLYLAAQKSLENESKKMDNVINV
;
A
#
# COMPACT_ATOMS: atom_id res chain seq x y z
N MET A 1 7.17 -1.28 34.23
CA MET A 1 6.61 -1.45 32.86
C MET A 1 7.80 -1.69 31.94
N ARG A 2 7.85 -2.84 31.27
CA ARG A 2 8.99 -3.24 30.45
C ARG A 2 8.99 -2.42 29.15
N SER A 3 10.16 -2.03 28.63
CA SER A 3 10.27 -1.26 27.39
C SER A 3 9.57 -1.92 26.19
N GLU A 4 9.50 -3.25 26.19
CA GLU A 4 8.79 -4.08 25.21
C GLU A 4 7.28 -3.78 25.15
N ASP A 5 6.63 -3.50 26.29
CA ASP A 5 5.20 -3.19 26.32
C ASP A 5 4.89 -1.84 25.65
N CYS A 6 5.81 -0.88 25.75
CA CYS A 6 5.67 0.43 25.10
C CYS A 6 5.80 0.33 23.57
N ILE A 7 6.78 -0.46 23.09
CA ILE A 7 6.97 -0.71 21.65
C ILE A 7 5.71 -1.36 21.09
N ARG A 8 5.21 -2.38 21.77
CA ARG A 8 4.02 -3.12 21.36
C ARG A 8 2.78 -2.22 21.32
N SER A 9 2.54 -1.41 22.34
CA SER A 9 1.39 -0.50 22.37
C SER A 9 1.41 0.52 21.22
N CYS A 10 2.58 1.06 20.87
CA CYS A 10 2.70 1.97 19.72
C CYS A 10 2.41 1.25 18.40
N CYS A 11 2.94 0.04 18.23
CA CYS A 11 2.70 -0.77 17.03
C CYS A 11 1.23 -1.21 16.91
N GLU A 12 0.60 -1.57 18.02
CA GLU A 12 -0.83 -1.93 18.09
C GLU A 12 -1.72 -0.75 17.70
N TYR A 13 -1.38 0.48 18.13
CA TYR A 13 -2.12 1.68 17.75
C TYR A 13 -2.09 1.93 16.25
N VAL A 14 -0.91 1.82 15.62
CA VAL A 14 -0.78 1.96 14.16
C VAL A 14 -1.59 0.89 13.42
N ASP A 15 -1.50 -0.36 13.87
CA ASP A 15 -2.28 -1.46 13.28
C ASP A 15 -3.78 -1.23 13.44
N GLU A 16 -4.23 -0.67 14.56
CA GLU A 16 -5.63 -0.33 14.79
C GLU A 16 -6.13 0.73 13.80
N GLN A 17 -5.33 1.78 13.54
CA GLN A 17 -5.67 2.78 12.52
C GLN A 17 -5.77 2.16 11.13
N PHE A 18 -4.84 1.26 10.76
CA PHE A 18 -4.91 0.56 9.49
C PHE A 18 -6.12 -0.38 9.39
N ARG A 19 -6.50 -1.06 10.48
CA ARG A 19 -7.70 -1.90 10.52
C ARG A 19 -8.98 -1.09 10.38
N ALA A 20 -9.06 0.05 11.05
CA ALA A 20 -10.21 0.95 10.95
C ALA A 20 -10.40 1.41 9.49
N TYR A 21 -9.31 1.86 8.86
CA TYR A 21 -9.33 2.25 7.46
C TYR A 21 -9.70 1.08 6.53
N PHE A 22 -9.13 -0.11 6.74
CA PHE A 22 -9.46 -1.31 5.96
C PHE A 22 -10.93 -1.71 6.07
N ALA A 23 -11.53 -1.60 7.26
CA ALA A 23 -12.93 -1.90 7.48
C ALA A 23 -13.86 -0.93 6.75
N GLU A 24 -13.51 0.36 6.71
CA GLU A 24 -14.23 1.39 5.96
C GLU A 24 -14.07 1.21 4.44
N GLU A 25 -12.85 0.89 3.95
CA GLU A 25 -12.58 0.61 2.54
C GLU A 25 -13.35 -0.62 2.03
N SER A 26 -13.41 -1.67 2.86
CA SER A 26 -14.15 -2.91 2.59
C SER A 26 -15.67 -2.77 2.68
N GLY A 27 -16.16 -1.63 3.19
CA GLY A 27 -17.58 -1.34 3.33
C GLY A 27 -18.31 -1.21 2.00
N VAL A 28 -19.63 -1.45 2.04
CA VAL A 28 -20.52 -1.34 0.86
C VAL A 28 -20.73 0.12 0.44
N ILE A 29 -20.61 1.07 1.37
CA ILE A 29 -20.80 2.51 1.13
C ILE A 29 -19.45 3.22 1.30
N ARG A 30 -18.79 3.54 0.18
CA ARG A 30 -17.46 4.17 0.14
C ARG A 30 -17.54 5.69 -0.04
N LYS A 31 -18.30 6.40 0.79
CA LYS A 31 -18.38 7.87 0.72
C LYS A 31 -17.83 8.50 1.99
N ASN A 32 -16.84 9.39 1.82
CA ASN A 32 -16.21 10.21 2.88
C ASN A 32 -15.45 9.41 3.95
N ILE A 33 -14.49 8.59 3.53
CA ILE A 33 -13.55 7.88 4.43
C ILE A 33 -12.65 8.92 5.10
N VAL A 34 -12.55 8.86 6.42
CA VAL A 34 -11.67 9.76 7.19
C VAL A 34 -10.33 9.07 7.39
N ASP A 35 -9.25 9.65 6.85
CA ASP A 35 -7.91 9.09 6.99
C ASP A 35 -7.29 9.47 8.35
N ASN A 36 -7.32 8.50 9.29
CA ASN A 36 -6.66 8.59 10.60
C ASN A 36 -5.33 7.83 10.65
N ARG A 37 -4.78 7.40 9.52
CA ARG A 37 -3.52 6.64 9.47
C ARG A 37 -2.35 7.54 9.89
N VAL A 38 -1.35 6.94 10.53
CA VAL A 38 -0.14 7.66 10.96
C VAL A 38 0.81 7.78 9.76
N HIS A 39 0.91 8.97 9.18
CA HIS A 39 1.77 9.20 8.00
C HIS A 39 3.26 9.35 8.34
N CYS A 40 3.59 9.76 9.56
CA CYS A 40 4.96 10.01 9.99
C CYS A 40 5.14 9.78 11.49
N CYS A 41 6.24 9.13 11.87
CA CYS A 41 6.69 8.96 13.24
C CYS A 41 7.96 9.77 13.49
N LEU A 42 7.86 10.80 14.33
CA LEU A 42 9.00 11.60 14.78
C LEU A 42 9.69 10.90 15.94
N TYR A 43 10.86 10.32 15.70
CA TYR A 43 11.60 9.57 16.71
C TYR A 43 12.66 10.43 17.38
N PHE A 44 12.44 10.80 18.65
CA PHE A 44 13.34 11.67 19.40
C PHE A 44 14.48 10.89 20.06
N ILE A 45 15.67 11.03 19.50
CA ILE A 45 16.92 10.52 20.07
C ILE A 45 17.47 11.57 21.04
N PRO A 46 17.85 11.19 22.27
CA PRO A 46 18.50 12.10 23.22
C PRO A 46 19.87 12.57 22.69
N GLY A 47 20.11 13.88 22.68
CA GLY A 47 21.38 14.45 22.20
C GLY A 47 22.63 14.05 22.97
N HIS A 48 22.51 13.64 24.23
CA HIS A 48 23.65 13.18 25.04
C HIS A 48 24.12 11.76 24.69
N CYS A 49 23.38 11.02 23.85
CA CYS A 49 23.76 9.66 23.48
C CYS A 49 24.90 9.66 22.47
N HIS A 50 25.97 8.95 22.81
CA HIS A 50 27.11 8.73 21.93
C HIS A 50 26.80 7.79 20.78
N SER A 51 25.90 6.82 20.99
CA SER A 51 25.40 5.84 20.02
C SER A 51 23.91 5.64 20.22
N LEU A 52 23.23 5.06 19.22
CA LEU A 52 21.85 4.59 19.37
C LEU A 52 21.78 3.56 20.50
N ARG A 53 20.80 3.71 21.40
CA ARG A 53 20.61 2.77 22.50
C ARG A 53 19.98 1.49 21.95
N PRO A 54 20.27 0.31 22.53
CA PRO A 54 19.66 -0.94 22.07
C PRO A 54 18.11 -0.90 22.06
N VAL A 55 17.51 -0.23 23.04
CA VAL A 55 16.06 -0.02 23.11
C VAL A 55 15.55 0.85 21.95
N ASP A 56 16.34 1.84 21.52
CA ASP A 56 15.96 2.71 20.40
C ASP A 56 16.03 1.95 19.08
N VAL A 57 17.06 1.11 18.93
CA VAL A 57 17.24 0.21 17.79
C VAL A 57 16.06 -0.76 17.69
N GLU A 58 15.69 -1.42 18.79
CA GLU A 58 14.56 -2.35 18.82
C GLU A 58 13.23 -1.67 18.48
N PHE A 59 13.01 -0.46 19.00
CA PHE A 59 11.82 0.33 18.69
C PHE A 59 11.76 0.70 17.21
N MET A 60 12.86 1.26 16.67
CA MET A 60 12.93 1.66 15.27
C MET A 60 12.79 0.45 14.34
N LEU A 61 13.41 -0.69 14.68
CA LEU A 61 13.24 -1.95 13.94
C LEU A 61 11.81 -2.48 13.98
N SER A 62 11.05 -2.26 15.05
CA SER A 62 9.67 -2.73 15.13
C SER A 62 8.70 -1.84 14.33
N ILE A 63 8.96 -0.53 14.24
CA ILE A 63 8.01 0.44 13.68
C ILE A 63 8.30 0.84 12.23
N HIS A 64 9.56 0.74 11.77
CA HIS A 64 9.98 1.20 10.44
C HIS A 64 9.28 0.50 9.27
N GLU A 65 8.78 -0.73 9.45
CA GLU A 65 8.01 -1.43 8.42
C GLU A 65 6.59 -0.86 8.25
N LYS A 66 6.08 -0.18 9.27
CA LYS A 66 4.67 0.25 9.37
C LYS A 66 4.47 1.74 9.18
N VAL A 67 5.48 2.57 9.51
CA VAL A 67 5.37 4.03 9.45
C VAL A 67 6.70 4.62 9.00
N ASN A 68 6.63 5.75 8.28
CA ASN A 68 7.77 6.59 7.96
C ASN A 68 8.44 7.16 9.22
N VAL A 69 9.60 6.61 9.59
CA VAL A 69 10.35 7.06 10.78
C VAL A 69 11.32 8.18 10.40
N ILE A 70 11.22 9.32 11.08
CA ILE A 70 12.16 10.43 10.97
C ILE A 70 12.94 10.57 12.28
N PRO A 71 14.24 10.24 12.29
CA PRO A 71 15.08 10.39 13.47
C PRO A 71 15.41 11.87 13.72
N ILE A 72 15.17 12.31 14.95
CA ILE A 72 15.41 13.69 15.42
C ILE A 72 16.28 13.67 16.66
N ILE A 73 17.36 14.44 16.65
CA ILE A 73 18.17 14.69 17.84
C ILE A 73 17.47 15.79 18.66
N SER A 74 17.02 15.41 19.85
CA SER A 74 16.38 16.30 20.82
C SER A 74 17.42 17.11 21.62
N LYS A 75 17.00 18.30 22.09
CA LYS A 75 17.81 19.19 22.93
C LYS A 75 19.19 19.48 22.31
N ALA A 76 19.19 19.88 21.04
CA ALA A 76 20.43 20.18 20.31
C ALA A 76 21.24 21.33 20.91
N ASP A 77 20.61 22.17 21.73
CA ASP A 77 21.23 23.25 22.50
C ASP A 77 22.20 22.79 23.59
N MET A 78 22.15 21.49 23.95
CA MET A 78 23.13 20.89 24.87
C MET A 78 24.43 20.47 24.19
N LEU A 79 24.50 20.52 22.85
CA LEU A 79 25.62 20.03 22.07
C LEU A 79 26.32 21.19 21.36
N THR A 80 27.65 21.16 21.34
CA THR A 80 28.43 22.03 20.45
C THR A 80 28.27 21.60 19.00
N GLU A 81 28.57 22.48 18.04
CA GLU A 81 28.50 22.15 16.60
C GLU A 81 29.37 20.94 16.22
N LYS A 82 30.56 20.82 16.84
CA LYS A 82 31.47 19.68 16.64
C LYS A 82 30.86 18.37 17.17
N GLU A 83 30.20 18.43 18.33
CA GLU A 83 29.52 17.26 18.91
C GLU A 83 28.28 16.89 18.11
N LYS A 84 27.48 17.87 17.66
CA LYS A 84 26.33 17.65 16.77
C LYS A 84 26.76 16.90 15.51
N ALA A 85 27.86 17.32 14.86
CA ALA A 85 28.38 16.63 13.67
C ALA A 85 28.80 15.17 13.99
N ARG A 86 29.50 14.95 15.10
CA ARG A 86 29.94 13.61 15.54
C ARG A 86 28.75 12.70 15.86
N VAL A 87 27.75 13.20 16.58
CA VAL A 87 26.54 12.45 16.94
C VAL A 87 25.72 12.12 15.69
N LYS A 88 25.54 13.08 14.77
CA LYS A 88 24.85 12.83 13.49
C LYS A 88 25.52 11.71 12.70
N GLN A 89 26.86 11.73 12.59
CA GLN A 89 27.58 10.69 11.86
C GLN A 89 27.42 9.32 12.52
N ARG A 90 27.57 9.23 13.85
CA ARG A 90 27.39 7.97 14.57
C ARG A 90 25.98 7.41 14.48
N ILE A 91 24.96 8.26 14.55
CA ILE A 91 23.56 7.82 14.37
C ILE A 91 23.36 7.29 12.94
N LYS A 92 23.92 7.96 11.92
CA LYS A 92 23.88 7.46 10.53
C LYS A 92 24.55 6.10 10.39
N ASP A 93 25.71 5.93 11.01
CA ASP A 93 26.47 4.68 10.95
C ASP A 93 25.70 3.55 11.64
N SER A 94 25.14 3.80 12.83
CA SER A 94 24.31 2.82 13.55
C SER A 94 23.02 2.47 12.81
N ILE A 95 22.36 3.43 12.15
CA ILE A 95 21.16 3.16 11.33
C ILE A 95 21.50 2.22 10.17
N LYS A 96 22.65 2.44 9.51
CA LYS A 96 23.13 1.59 8.42
C LYS A 96 23.53 0.20 8.90
N GLU A 97 24.21 0.11 10.03
CA GLU A 97 24.65 -1.15 10.64
C GLU A 97 23.48 -2.07 10.99
N HIS A 98 22.37 -1.51 11.47
CA HIS A 98 21.17 -2.27 11.85
C HIS A 98 20.13 -2.35 10.72
N GLU A 99 20.45 -1.87 9.50
CA GLU A 99 19.58 -1.87 8.32
C GLU A 99 18.19 -1.25 8.56
N ILE A 100 18.11 -0.24 9.43
CA ILE A 100 16.84 0.42 9.75
C ILE A 100 16.42 1.30 8.57
N LYS A 101 15.26 1.01 7.96
CA LYS A 101 14.70 1.83 6.87
C LYS A 101 14.05 3.08 7.45
N VAL A 102 14.83 4.15 7.56
CA VAL A 102 14.30 5.49 7.85
C VAL A 102 13.71 6.11 6.60
N TYR A 103 12.79 7.06 6.78
CA TYR A 103 12.24 7.82 5.67
C TYR A 103 13.37 8.51 4.88
N GLN A 104 13.46 8.19 3.60
CA GLN A 104 14.38 8.82 2.67
C GLN A 104 13.60 9.85 1.88
N LEU A 105 14.14 11.07 1.83
CA LEU A 105 13.58 12.13 1.00
C LEU A 105 13.66 11.65 -0.46
N PRO A 106 12.58 11.76 -1.24
CA PRO A 106 12.59 11.41 -2.65
C PRO A 106 13.71 12.14 -3.41
N ASP A 107 14.19 11.54 -4.49
CA ASP A 107 15.19 12.18 -5.35
C ASP A 107 14.50 13.22 -6.23
N CYS A 108 15.06 14.43 -6.26
CA CYS A 108 14.60 15.48 -7.18
C CYS A 108 14.64 14.97 -8.61
N ASP A 109 13.60 15.28 -9.37
CA ASP A 109 13.57 14.98 -10.80
C ASP A 109 14.70 15.71 -11.54
N SER A 110 15.19 15.11 -12.62
CA SER A 110 16.28 15.67 -13.43
C SER A 110 15.97 17.05 -13.99
N ASP A 111 14.69 17.38 -14.11
CA ASP A 111 14.17 18.56 -14.80
C ASP A 111 13.98 19.75 -13.84
N GLU A 112 14.19 19.56 -12.53
CA GLU A 112 14.10 20.61 -11.53
C GLU A 112 15.32 21.54 -11.52
N ASP A 113 15.09 22.78 -11.07
CA ASP A 113 16.10 23.82 -10.98
C ASP A 113 17.30 23.39 -10.12
N GLU A 114 18.51 23.76 -10.54
CA GLU A 114 19.75 23.47 -9.80
C GLU A 114 19.72 24.00 -8.35
N ASP A 115 19.05 25.14 -8.12
CA ASP A 115 18.87 25.72 -6.80
C ASP A 115 18.00 24.83 -5.89
N PHE A 116 16.96 24.18 -6.45
CA PHE A 116 16.10 23.26 -5.71
C PHE A 116 16.85 21.96 -5.37
N LYS A 117 17.58 21.40 -6.33
CA LYS A 117 18.46 20.23 -6.13
C LYS A 117 19.49 20.48 -5.02
N GLN A 118 20.06 21.67 -4.97
CA GLN A 118 21.02 22.06 -3.93
C GLN A 118 20.35 22.14 -2.55
N GLN A 119 19.17 22.75 -2.45
CA GLN A 119 18.39 22.79 -1.20
C GLN A 119 18.03 21.40 -0.68
N ASP A 120 17.63 20.50 -1.58
CA ASP A 120 17.26 19.14 -1.22
C ASP A 120 18.46 18.30 -0.78
N LYS A 121 19.61 18.47 -1.43
CA LYS A 121 20.86 17.87 -1.00
C LYS A 121 21.29 18.37 0.37
N GLU A 122 21.12 19.67 0.64
CA GLU A 122 21.35 20.23 1.97
C GLU A 122 20.39 19.65 3.01
N LEU A 123 19.11 19.48 2.68
CA LEU A 123 18.12 18.86 3.56
C LEU A 123 18.47 17.40 3.88
N LYS A 124 18.82 16.61 2.86
CA LYS A 124 19.31 15.22 3.00
C LYS A 124 20.57 15.15 3.87
N SER A 125 21.47 16.12 3.74
CA SER A 125 22.69 16.19 4.57
C SER A 125 22.38 16.46 6.04
N CYS A 126 21.30 17.21 6.32
CA CYS A 126 20.90 17.63 7.65
C CYS A 126 20.29 16.51 8.50
N LEU A 127 19.76 15.44 7.88
CA LEU A 127 19.26 14.27 8.60
C LEU A 127 20.41 13.60 9.38
N PRO A 128 20.18 13.10 10.61
CA PRO A 128 19.02 13.34 11.46
C PRO A 128 18.97 14.81 11.94
N PHE A 129 17.77 15.41 11.96
CA PHE A 129 17.59 16.82 12.33
C PHE A 129 17.94 17.05 13.80
N ALA A 130 18.76 18.07 14.11
CA ALA A 130 18.98 18.44 15.50
C ALA A 130 18.14 19.67 15.85
N VAL A 131 17.15 19.46 16.70
CA VAL A 131 16.11 20.45 16.99
C VAL A 131 16.16 20.93 18.42
N VAL A 132 15.82 22.19 18.59
CA VAL A 132 15.53 22.83 19.87
C VAL A 132 14.06 23.24 19.84
N GLY A 133 13.30 22.86 20.87
CA GLY A 133 11.90 23.26 21.03
C GLY A 133 11.75 24.27 22.17
N SER A 134 10.94 25.30 21.96
CA SER A 134 10.52 26.23 23.02
C SER A 134 9.12 26.76 22.75
N ASN A 135 8.32 26.85 23.81
CA ASN A 135 7.01 27.51 23.79
C ASN A 135 7.11 28.97 24.29
N THR A 136 8.26 29.38 24.81
CA THR A 136 8.47 30.72 25.36
C THR A 136 8.77 31.71 24.24
N ILE A 137 8.00 32.81 24.21
CA ILE A 137 8.23 33.93 23.31
C ILE A 137 9.05 34.97 24.06
N LEU A 138 10.17 35.35 23.46
CA LEU A 138 11.12 36.32 23.98
C LEU A 138 11.19 37.50 23.01
N GLU A 139 11.32 38.71 23.54
CA GLU A 139 11.44 39.92 22.75
C GLU A 139 12.91 40.34 22.70
N VAL A 140 13.50 40.29 21.50
CA VAL A 140 14.91 40.57 21.27
C VAL A 140 14.98 41.58 20.14
N ASN A 141 15.61 42.74 20.38
CA ASN A 141 15.73 43.82 19.40
C ASN A 141 14.36 44.25 18.80
N GLY A 142 13.30 44.25 19.62
CA GLY A 142 11.93 44.60 19.21
C GLY A 142 11.21 43.53 18.38
N LYS A 143 11.83 42.36 18.15
CA LYS A 143 11.21 41.24 17.45
C LYS A 143 10.83 40.15 18.46
N LYS A 144 9.58 39.69 18.38
CA LYS A 144 9.10 38.54 19.15
C LYS A 144 9.58 37.26 18.47
N MET A 145 10.42 36.49 19.16
CA MET A 145 11.04 35.27 18.68
C MET A 145 10.82 34.15 19.69
N ARG A 146 10.68 32.90 19.23
CA ARG A 146 10.61 31.75 20.13
C ARG A 146 12.02 31.30 20.47
N GLY A 147 12.31 31.15 21.76
CA GLY A 147 13.66 30.84 22.21
C GLY A 147 13.73 30.33 23.62
N ARG A 148 14.92 29.85 24.01
CA ARG A 148 15.26 29.46 25.38
C ARG A 148 16.32 30.42 25.90
N GLN A 149 16.04 31.03 27.05
CA GLN A 149 16.98 31.89 27.73
C GLN A 149 17.75 31.08 28.77
N TYR A 150 19.07 31.16 28.69
CA TYR A 150 20.02 30.62 29.66
C TYR A 150 20.83 31.77 30.27
N ASP A 151 21.46 31.52 31.41
CA ASP A 151 22.32 32.52 32.06
C ASP A 151 23.50 32.95 31.18
N TRP A 152 23.95 32.06 30.28
CA TRP A 152 25.05 32.31 29.34
C TRP A 152 24.62 32.81 27.96
N GLY A 153 23.32 32.89 27.67
CA GLY A 153 22.87 33.38 26.37
C GLY A 153 21.47 32.93 25.95
N LEU A 154 21.09 33.33 24.75
CA LEU A 154 19.78 33.07 24.18
C LEU A 154 19.89 32.10 23.00
N VAL A 155 19.09 31.04 23.04
CA VAL A 155 18.94 30.10 21.93
C VAL A 155 17.63 30.37 21.19
N GLU A 156 17.74 30.95 20.01
CA GLU A 156 16.63 31.12 19.07
C GLU A 156 16.26 29.80 18.38
N VAL A 157 14.98 29.42 18.42
CA VAL A 157 14.48 28.15 17.83
C VAL A 157 14.36 28.23 16.31
N ASP A 158 13.94 29.38 15.78
CA ASP A 158 13.71 29.58 14.35
C ASP A 158 15.01 29.91 13.58
N ASN A 159 16.15 30.05 14.28
CA ASN A 159 17.44 30.39 13.69
C ASN A 159 18.18 29.13 13.19
N PRO A 160 18.50 29.04 11.88
CA PRO A 160 19.14 27.86 11.29
C PRO A 160 20.57 27.60 11.80
N ALA A 161 21.24 28.61 12.37
CA ALA A 161 22.55 28.42 13.00
C ALA A 161 22.44 27.60 14.30
N HIS A 162 21.35 27.76 15.05
CA HIS A 162 21.17 27.12 16.36
C HIS A 162 20.35 25.83 16.29
N SER A 163 19.41 25.73 15.34
CA SER A 163 18.43 24.65 15.30
C SER A 163 18.01 24.32 13.87
N ASP A 164 17.89 23.03 13.58
CA ASP A 164 17.36 22.56 12.30
C ASP A 164 15.81 22.56 12.29
N PHE A 165 15.16 23.17 13.30
CA PHE A 165 13.71 23.17 13.46
C PHE A 165 12.96 23.76 12.27
N THR A 166 13.44 24.87 11.71
CA THR A 166 12.84 25.48 10.51
C THR A 166 12.86 24.52 9.32
N LYS A 167 13.96 23.77 9.15
CA LYS A 167 14.08 22.76 8.08
C LYS A 167 13.12 21.59 8.30
N LEU A 168 13.04 21.07 9.54
CA LEU A 168 12.10 20.00 9.90
C LEU A 168 10.64 20.43 9.67
N ARG A 169 10.26 21.64 10.10
CA ARG A 169 8.90 22.18 9.94
C ARG A 169 8.52 22.28 8.47
N ASN A 170 9.39 22.88 7.66
CA ASN A 170 9.13 23.06 6.23
C ASN A 170 9.03 21.70 5.51
N MET A 171 9.88 20.74 5.89
CA MET A 171 9.83 19.38 5.36
C MET A 171 8.50 18.70 5.68
N LEU A 172 8.05 18.73 6.94
CA LEU A 172 6.82 18.04 7.38
C LEU A 172 5.53 18.66 6.86
N ILE A 173 5.46 19.99 6.78
CA ILE A 173 4.19 20.71 6.54
C ILE A 173 4.09 21.24 5.10
N SER A 174 5.21 21.65 4.50
CA SER A 174 5.19 22.38 3.24
C SER A 174 5.58 21.51 2.05
N THR A 175 6.70 20.78 2.13
CA THR A 175 7.26 20.12 0.94
C THR A 175 6.93 18.62 0.87
N HIS A 176 7.17 17.86 1.94
CA HIS A 176 7.11 16.39 1.90
C HIS A 176 5.84 15.79 2.52
N MET A 177 4.84 16.62 2.85
CA MET A 177 3.59 16.12 3.45
C MET A 177 2.85 15.15 2.51
N HIS A 178 2.82 15.44 1.21
CA HIS A 178 2.12 14.60 0.24
C HIS A 178 2.82 13.26 0.04
N ASP A 179 4.14 13.29 -0.17
CA ASP A 179 4.97 12.10 -0.33
C ASP A 179 4.89 11.19 0.91
N LEU A 180 4.93 11.74 2.12
CA LEU A 180 4.73 10.95 3.34
C LEU A 180 3.38 10.20 3.35
N LYS A 181 2.33 10.81 2.79
CA LYS A 181 1.02 10.16 2.66
C LYS A 181 1.04 9.07 1.59
N GLU A 182 1.63 9.33 0.43
CA GLU A 182 1.75 8.36 -0.67
C GLU A 182 2.54 7.14 -0.22
N VAL A 183 3.71 7.31 0.40
CA VAL A 183 4.49 6.19 0.94
C VAL A 183 3.70 5.41 2.00
N THR A 184 2.91 6.11 2.82
CA THR A 184 2.04 5.44 3.81
C THR A 184 0.96 4.60 3.15
N GLU A 185 0.40 5.05 2.03
CA GLU A 185 -0.63 4.34 1.28
C GLU A 185 -0.04 3.17 0.49
N ASP A 186 0.92 3.45 -0.39
CA ASP A 186 1.45 2.50 -1.38
C ASP A 186 2.38 1.45 -0.77
N VAL A 187 3.09 1.80 0.31
CA VAL A 187 4.05 0.89 0.94
C VAL A 187 3.47 0.34 2.23
N HIS A 188 3.23 1.19 3.23
CA HIS A 188 2.91 0.69 4.57
C HIS A 188 1.51 0.07 4.64
N TYR A 189 0.50 0.75 4.11
CA TYR A 189 -0.88 0.28 4.12
C TYR A 189 -1.08 -0.91 3.19
N GLU A 190 -0.58 -0.89 1.96
CA GLU A 190 -0.69 -2.03 1.04
C GLU A 190 0.05 -3.28 1.54
N ASN A 191 1.20 -3.13 2.20
CA ASN A 191 1.86 -4.25 2.87
C ASN A 191 0.97 -4.85 3.97
N PHE A 192 0.38 -4.00 4.82
CA PHE A 192 -0.54 -4.44 5.87
C PHE A 192 -1.78 -5.14 5.28
N ARG A 193 -2.38 -4.55 4.24
CA ARG A 193 -3.55 -5.05 3.53
C ARG A 193 -3.28 -6.41 2.89
N THR A 194 -2.16 -6.56 2.20
CA THR A 194 -1.72 -7.82 1.61
C THR A 194 -1.55 -8.91 2.67
N GLN A 195 -0.92 -8.59 3.82
CA GLN A 195 -0.77 -9.53 4.93
C GLN A 195 -2.13 -9.93 5.53
N LEU A 196 -3.06 -8.99 5.67
CA LEU A 196 -4.37 -9.25 6.25
C LEU A 196 -5.23 -10.13 5.33
N ILE A 197 -5.29 -9.80 4.03
CA ILE A 197 -6.01 -10.59 3.02
C ILE A 197 -5.44 -12.00 2.92
N SER A 198 -4.11 -12.15 2.96
CA SER A 198 -3.45 -13.46 2.96
C SER A 198 -3.86 -14.29 4.19
N LYS A 199 -3.90 -13.69 5.38
CA LYS A 199 -4.36 -14.35 6.61
C LYS A 199 -5.83 -14.79 6.52
N ILE A 200 -6.72 -13.92 6.01
CA ILE A 200 -8.14 -14.23 5.82
C ILE A 200 -8.31 -15.39 4.83
N SER A 201 -7.59 -15.34 3.71
CA SER A 201 -7.61 -16.41 2.70
C SER A 201 -7.16 -17.75 3.29
N GLN A 202 -6.04 -17.78 4.00
CA GLN A 202 -5.54 -18.99 4.66
C GLN A 202 -6.52 -19.55 5.71
N GLN A 203 -7.18 -18.67 6.47
CA GLN A 203 -8.21 -19.08 7.43
C GLN A 203 -9.42 -19.70 6.72
N ALA A 204 -9.90 -19.08 5.64
CA ALA A 204 -10.97 -19.64 4.80
C ALA A 204 -10.60 -21.01 4.20
N PHE A 205 -9.34 -21.20 3.79
CA PHE A 205 -8.86 -22.51 3.34
C PHE A 205 -8.79 -23.56 4.47
N LYS A 206 -8.36 -23.16 5.67
CA LYS A 206 -8.34 -24.05 6.84
C LYS A 206 -9.75 -24.42 7.30
N ASP A 207 -10.69 -23.49 7.27
CA ASP A 207 -12.08 -23.76 7.66
C ASP A 207 -12.78 -24.65 6.63
N ARG A 208 -12.51 -24.47 5.33
CA ARG A 208 -12.91 -25.44 4.29
C ARG A 208 -12.27 -26.82 4.49
N GLY A 209 -11.02 -26.87 4.95
CA GLY A 209 -10.31 -28.12 5.26
C GLY A 209 -10.82 -28.83 6.52
N LYS A 210 -11.26 -28.08 7.54
CA LYS A 210 -11.88 -28.62 8.76
C LYS A 210 -13.28 -29.15 8.51
N LEU A 211 -14.10 -28.46 7.71
CA LEU A 211 -15.37 -28.99 7.22
C LEU A 211 -15.20 -30.33 6.50
N LYS A 212 -14.12 -30.50 5.71
CA LYS A 212 -13.75 -31.80 5.11
C LYS A 212 -13.28 -32.86 6.12
N ARG A 213 -12.71 -32.47 7.28
CA ARG A 213 -12.15 -33.41 8.27
C ARG A 213 -13.16 -33.82 9.34
N ASP A 214 -14.13 -32.97 9.66
CA ASP A 214 -15.24 -33.27 10.57
C ASP A 214 -16.35 -34.09 9.88
N SER A 215 -16.24 -34.29 8.56
CA SER A 215 -17.05 -35.21 7.75
C SER A 215 -16.50 -36.64 7.73
N ILE A 216 -15.77 -37.07 8.77
CA ILE A 216 -15.30 -38.46 8.90
C ILE A 216 -15.97 -39.12 10.12
N PRO A 217 -17.09 -39.86 9.93
CA PRO A 217 -17.54 -40.85 10.90
C PRO A 217 -16.83 -42.19 10.67
N LYS A 218 -16.55 -42.90 11.78
CA LYS A 218 -16.09 -44.29 11.79
C LYS A 218 -17.19 -45.24 11.26
N LEU A 219 -16.88 -45.94 10.15
CA LEU A 219 -17.45 -47.25 9.65
C LEU A 219 -18.90 -47.26 9.08
N PRO A 220 -19.32 -48.21 8.20
CA PRO A 220 -18.77 -48.84 6.97
C PRO A 220 -19.39 -48.21 5.67
N PRO A 221 -19.12 -48.67 4.41
CA PRO A 221 -19.35 -47.88 3.20
C PRO A 221 -20.83 -47.90 2.78
N ALA A 222 -21.55 -46.83 3.09
CA ALA A 222 -22.81 -46.49 2.44
C ALA A 222 -22.60 -45.12 1.78
N LEU A 223 -22.88 -45.06 0.49
CA LEU A 223 -22.66 -43.90 -0.37
C LEU A 223 -23.36 -42.67 0.23
N ASP A 224 -22.57 -41.60 0.39
CA ASP A 224 -22.98 -40.34 0.98
C ASP A 224 -24.15 -39.75 0.14
N GLU A 225 -25.20 -39.18 0.77
CA GLU A 225 -26.34 -38.59 0.04
C GLU A 225 -25.89 -37.51 -0.96
N THR A 226 -24.75 -36.88 -0.67
CA THR A 226 -24.05 -35.91 -1.52
C THR A 226 -23.44 -36.56 -2.78
N ASP A 227 -22.92 -37.78 -2.70
CA ASP A 227 -22.41 -38.54 -3.85
C ASP A 227 -23.56 -39.01 -4.75
N ILE A 228 -24.69 -39.44 -4.16
CA ILE A 228 -25.92 -39.77 -4.91
C ILE A 228 -26.43 -38.54 -5.65
N LEU A 229 -26.41 -37.36 -5.01
CA LEU A 229 -26.83 -36.10 -5.63
C LEU A 229 -25.86 -35.63 -6.74
N LEU A 230 -24.56 -35.87 -6.56
CA LEU A 230 -23.55 -35.56 -7.58
C LEU A 230 -23.72 -36.44 -8.83
N ILE A 231 -23.95 -37.74 -8.64
CA ILE A 231 -24.21 -38.68 -9.74
C ILE A 231 -25.48 -38.27 -10.48
N GLN A 232 -26.55 -37.89 -9.77
CA GLN A 232 -27.78 -37.39 -10.40
C GLN A 232 -27.54 -36.09 -11.19
N LYS A 233 -26.77 -35.15 -10.63
CA LYS A 233 -26.41 -33.89 -11.31
C LYS A 233 -25.52 -34.12 -12.53
N GLU A 234 -24.57 -35.05 -12.47
CA GLU A 234 -23.72 -35.43 -13.60
C GLU A 234 -24.53 -36.11 -14.72
N GLU A 235 -25.47 -36.99 -14.39
CA GLU A 235 -26.39 -37.57 -15.37
C GLU A 235 -27.30 -36.52 -16.02
N GLU A 236 -27.73 -35.52 -15.28
CA GLU A 236 -28.55 -34.42 -15.79
C GLU A 236 -27.74 -33.48 -16.70
N ILE A 237 -26.51 -33.14 -16.32
CA ILE A 237 -25.57 -32.37 -17.16
C ILE A 237 -25.26 -33.12 -18.46
N ARG A 238 -25.03 -34.44 -18.38
CA ARG A 238 -24.75 -35.26 -19.55
C ARG A 238 -25.94 -35.31 -20.50
N ARG A 239 -27.16 -35.48 -19.99
CA ARG A 239 -28.39 -35.40 -20.79
C ARG A 239 -28.54 -34.02 -21.45
N MET A 240 -28.24 -32.95 -20.73
CA MET A 240 -28.34 -31.59 -21.26
C MET A 240 -27.27 -31.31 -22.34
N GLN A 241 -26.07 -31.87 -22.20
CA GLN A 241 -25.02 -31.82 -23.24
C GLN A 241 -25.46 -32.55 -24.51
N ASP A 242 -26.02 -33.75 -24.40
CA ASP A 242 -26.51 -34.50 -25.57
C ASP A 242 -27.64 -33.75 -26.28
N VAL A 243 -28.55 -33.12 -25.54
CA VAL A 243 -29.63 -32.28 -26.11
C VAL A 243 -29.06 -31.04 -26.82
N LEU A 244 -28.04 -30.39 -26.26
CA LEU A 244 -27.38 -29.24 -26.89
C LEU A 244 -26.68 -29.63 -28.19
N VAL A 245 -26.01 -30.78 -28.22
CA VAL A 245 -25.36 -31.32 -29.43
C VAL A 245 -26.42 -31.62 -30.49
N GLN A 246 -27.51 -32.30 -30.14
CA GLN A 246 -28.60 -32.55 -31.08
C GLN A 246 -29.25 -31.26 -31.60
N MET A 247 -29.39 -30.24 -30.75
CA MET A 247 -29.95 -28.95 -31.17
C MET A 247 -29.00 -28.21 -32.12
N GLN A 248 -27.68 -28.26 -31.88
CA GLN A 248 -26.68 -27.72 -32.80
C GLN A 248 -26.67 -28.46 -34.15
N GLU A 249 -26.78 -29.79 -34.16
CA GLU A 249 -26.88 -30.56 -35.40
C GLU A 249 -28.16 -30.26 -36.18
N LYS A 250 -29.30 -30.11 -35.49
CA LYS A 250 -30.56 -29.69 -36.12
C LYS A 250 -30.44 -28.30 -36.73
N LEU A 251 -29.76 -27.35 -36.06
CA LEU A 251 -29.51 -26.02 -36.62
C LEU A 251 -28.59 -26.06 -37.82
N LYS A 252 -27.50 -26.85 -37.78
CA LYS A 252 -26.58 -27.02 -38.93
C LYS A 252 -27.28 -27.64 -40.12
N THR A 253 -28.00 -28.75 -39.93
CA THR A 253 -28.76 -29.41 -41.00
C THR A 253 -29.89 -28.54 -41.55
N ASN A 254 -30.55 -27.73 -40.71
CA ASN A 254 -31.59 -26.81 -41.18
C ASN A 254 -30.99 -25.61 -41.96
N ASN A 255 -29.80 -25.15 -41.56
CA ASN A 255 -29.06 -24.13 -42.28
C ASN A 255 -28.52 -24.65 -43.63
N GLU A 256 -28.01 -25.89 -43.66
CA GLU A 256 -27.59 -26.58 -44.89
C GLU A 256 -28.76 -26.81 -45.85
N LYS A 257 -29.93 -27.23 -45.35
CA LYS A 257 -31.16 -27.35 -46.17
C LYS A 257 -31.62 -26.01 -46.71
N SER A 258 -31.54 -24.94 -45.91
CA SER A 258 -31.90 -23.59 -46.35
C SER A 258 -30.95 -23.08 -47.44
N ASN A 259 -29.64 -23.31 -47.27
CA ASN A 259 -28.63 -22.98 -48.28
C ASN A 259 -28.78 -23.83 -49.55
N HIS A 260 -29.10 -25.12 -49.43
CA HIS A 260 -29.34 -26.00 -50.56
C HIS A 260 -30.59 -25.59 -51.36
N ASN A 261 -31.68 -25.21 -50.67
CA ASN A 261 -32.88 -24.70 -51.32
C ASN A 261 -32.63 -23.36 -52.04
N LEU A 262 -31.81 -22.48 -51.46
CA LEU A 262 -31.42 -21.22 -52.10
C LEU A 262 -30.58 -21.47 -53.36
N TYR A 263 -29.66 -22.43 -53.31
CA TYR A 263 -28.86 -22.85 -54.47
C TYR A 263 -29.74 -23.42 -55.60
N LEU A 264 -30.70 -24.31 -55.26
CA LEU A 264 -31.63 -24.87 -56.24
C LEU A 264 -32.56 -23.81 -56.86
N ALA A 265 -32.98 -22.81 -56.09
CA ALA A 265 -33.78 -21.69 -56.60
C ALA A 265 -32.98 -20.79 -57.57
N ALA A 266 -31.69 -20.56 -57.28
CA ALA A 266 -30.79 -19.84 -58.17
C ALA A 266 -30.55 -20.62 -59.48
N GLN A 267 -30.34 -21.93 -59.39
CA GLN A 267 -30.13 -22.79 -60.57
C GLN A 267 -31.38 -22.87 -61.47
N LYS A 268 -32.58 -22.97 -60.89
CA LYS A 268 -33.85 -22.89 -61.64
C LYS A 268 -34.07 -21.53 -62.31
N SER A 269 -33.63 -20.45 -61.68
CA SER A 269 -33.74 -19.11 -62.25
C SER A 269 -32.81 -18.96 -63.47
N LEU A 270 -31.59 -19.46 -63.37
CA LEU A 270 -30.63 -19.50 -64.48
C LEU A 270 -31.09 -20.41 -65.64
N GLU A 271 -31.69 -21.58 -65.35
CA GLU A 271 -32.28 -22.43 -66.38
C GLU A 271 -33.48 -21.76 -67.08
N ASN A 272 -34.30 -21.03 -66.33
CA ASN A 272 -35.42 -20.29 -66.91
C ASN A 272 -34.96 -19.10 -67.76
N GLU A 273 -33.85 -18.44 -67.39
CA GLU A 273 -33.21 -17.42 -68.22
C GLU A 273 -32.56 -18.01 -69.47
N SER A 274 -31.90 -19.18 -69.38
CA SER A 274 -31.36 -19.89 -70.54
C SER A 274 -32.48 -20.31 -71.51
N LYS A 275 -33.59 -20.85 -71.01
CA LYS A 275 -34.76 -21.21 -71.85
C LYS A 275 -35.44 -20.00 -72.49
N LYS A 276 -35.41 -18.83 -71.83
CA LYS A 276 -35.88 -17.58 -72.42
C LYS A 276 -34.95 -17.10 -73.53
N MET A 277 -33.64 -17.23 -73.36
CA MET A 277 -32.65 -16.90 -74.40
C MET A 277 -32.78 -17.82 -75.61
N ASP A 278 -32.99 -19.13 -75.41
CA ASP A 278 -33.17 -20.09 -76.49
C ASP A 278 -34.47 -19.85 -77.29
N ASN A 279 -35.53 -19.39 -76.63
CA ASN A 279 -36.79 -19.00 -77.31
C ASN A 279 -36.70 -17.67 -78.08
N VAL A 280 -35.72 -16.80 -77.77
CA VAL A 280 -35.48 -15.55 -78.52
C VAL A 280 -34.61 -15.79 -79.76
N ILE A 281 -33.83 -16.87 -79.79
CA ILE A 281 -32.98 -17.24 -80.93
C ILE A 281 -33.76 -18.02 -82.01
N ASN A 282 -34.96 -18.53 -81.70
CA ASN A 282 -35.77 -19.38 -82.58
C ASN A 282 -37.00 -18.67 -83.21
N VAL A 283 -36.95 -17.34 -83.33
CA VAL A 283 -37.89 -16.49 -84.12
C VAL A 283 -37.10 -15.78 -85.22
#